data_AF-A0A8J3IXB2-F1
#
_entry.id   AF-A0A8J3IXB2-F1
#
_cell.length_a   1.000
_cell.length_b   1.000
_cell.length_c   1.000
_cell.angle_alpha   90.00
_cell.angle_beta   90.00
_cell.angle_gamma   90.00
#
_symmetry.space_group_name_H-M   'P 1'
#
loop_
_entity.id
_entity.type
_entity.pdbx_description
1 polymer ?
#
loop_
_entity_poly.entity_id
_entity_poly.type
_entity_poly.pdbx_seq_one_letter_code
_entity_poly.pdbx_strand_id
1 'polypeptide(L)'
;MPDHRQSDGTWINEENELEAGNGQTDPLALATRQQETDEIEEVDPKDQELVKSAKWSTIDDLEEIKKLHRREKFVIIDWQGVEEKAHDQALKEIKKNYSQNDPPENQEIERLLSVYARAYKTRLKEGLKTIPNNIDYFNNPQEARLRELAIRDRREFPTHDHDHIRDMAVVRVLQELHISLHIATDHFSAIHDLAAKYQHYYSDSREAVVWPGQGFF
;
A
#
# COMPACT_ATOMS: atom_id res chain seq x y z
N MET A 1 -58.50 19.55 -18.67
CA MET A 1 -59.29 19.14 -17.49
C MET A 1 -58.31 18.77 -16.39
N PRO A 2 -58.25 19.53 -15.29
CA PRO A 2 -57.37 19.24 -14.16
C PRO A 2 -58.12 18.40 -13.12
N ASP A 3 -57.48 17.37 -12.58
CA ASP A 3 -58.01 16.62 -11.44
C ASP A 3 -57.19 16.95 -10.19
N HIS A 4 -57.83 17.69 -9.28
CA HIS A 4 -57.41 17.94 -7.92
C HIS A 4 -58.08 16.91 -7.03
N ARG A 5 -57.29 16.08 -6.32
CA ARG A 5 -57.67 15.63 -4.96
C ARG A 5 -56.45 15.57 -4.06
N GLN A 6 -56.41 16.50 -3.11
CA GLN A 6 -55.79 16.34 -1.81
C GLN A 6 -56.63 15.35 -0.98
N SER A 7 -55.96 14.58 -0.13
CA SER A 7 -56.51 14.21 1.17
C SER A 7 -55.38 13.91 2.14
N ASP A 8 -55.28 14.77 3.15
CA ASP A 8 -54.53 14.61 4.38
C ASP A 8 -54.84 13.27 5.08
N GLY A 9 -53.85 12.78 5.82
CA GLY A 9 -53.98 11.60 6.66
C GLY A 9 -52.74 11.34 7.48
N THR A 10 -52.36 12.29 8.33
CA THR A 10 -51.40 12.05 9.41
C THR A 10 -52.07 11.17 10.46
N TRP A 11 -51.47 10.02 10.78
CA TRP A 11 -51.65 9.35 12.08
C TRP A 11 -50.29 8.77 12.51
N ILE A 12 -49.77 9.34 13.60
CA ILE A 12 -48.71 8.80 14.45
C ILE A 12 -49.43 8.00 15.55
N ASN A 13 -48.85 6.87 15.96
CA ASN A 13 -48.93 6.23 17.29
C ASN A 13 -47.83 5.15 17.26
N GLU A 14 -46.66 5.32 17.89
CA GLU A 14 -46.35 5.20 19.33
C GLU A 14 -46.79 3.87 19.99
N GLU A 15 -45.75 3.05 20.23
CA GLU A 15 -45.47 2.22 21.41
C GLU A 15 -46.14 0.86 21.68
N ASN A 16 -45.26 -0.04 22.15
CA ASN A 16 -45.43 -1.33 22.86
C ASN A 16 -45.67 -2.60 22.04
N GLU A 17 -45.09 -3.76 22.35
CA GLU A 17 -43.99 -4.19 23.22
C GLU A 17 -43.75 -5.67 22.82
N LEU A 18 -42.49 -6.12 22.92
CA LEU A 18 -42.10 -7.46 23.35
C LEU A 18 -42.86 -8.68 22.76
N GLU A 19 -42.25 -9.33 21.77
CA GLU A 19 -42.12 -10.80 21.83
C GLU A 19 -40.68 -11.23 21.55
N ALA A 20 -40.12 -11.88 22.56
CA ALA A 20 -38.81 -12.47 22.58
C ALA A 20 -38.72 -13.62 21.56
N GLY A 21 -37.91 -13.41 20.53
CA GLY A 21 -37.42 -14.48 19.66
C GLY A 21 -35.99 -14.84 20.04
N ASN A 22 -35.83 -15.89 20.83
CA ASN A 22 -34.57 -16.58 21.08
C ASN A 22 -33.84 -16.87 19.76
N GLY A 23 -32.74 -16.16 19.55
CA GLY A 23 -31.80 -16.39 18.47
C GLY A 23 -30.41 -16.17 19.01
N GLN A 24 -29.97 -17.13 19.83
CA GLN A 24 -28.59 -17.48 20.14
C GLN A 24 -27.54 -16.50 19.58
N THR A 25 -27.02 -15.63 20.45
CA THR A 25 -25.79 -14.90 20.21
C THR A 25 -24.70 -15.93 19.88
N ASP A 26 -24.33 -16.00 18.61
CA ASP A 26 -23.25 -16.83 18.13
C ASP A 26 -21.94 -16.30 18.74
N PRO A 27 -21.26 -17.02 19.65
CA PRO A 27 -20.01 -16.55 20.24
C PRO A 27 -18.86 -16.52 19.22
N LEU A 28 -19.09 -17.00 17.99
CA LEU A 28 -18.09 -17.08 16.92
C LEU A 28 -17.98 -15.82 16.05
N ALA A 29 -18.73 -14.74 16.33
CA ALA A 29 -18.51 -13.44 15.68
C ALA A 29 -17.26 -12.68 16.20
N LEU A 30 -16.40 -13.36 16.97
CA LEU A 30 -15.15 -12.87 17.55
C LEU A 30 -13.87 -13.39 16.85
N ALA A 31 -14.02 -13.99 15.65
CA ALA A 31 -12.95 -14.18 14.68
C ALA A 31 -13.38 -13.42 13.43
N THR A 32 -12.78 -12.32 12.98
CA THR A 32 -11.37 -12.14 12.67
C THR A 32 -11.14 -10.62 12.55
N ARG A 33 -11.02 -9.92 13.68
CA ARG A 33 -10.23 -8.69 13.71
C ARG A 33 -8.81 -9.16 13.98
N GLN A 34 -8.01 -9.29 12.93
CA GLN A 34 -6.56 -9.31 13.05
C GLN A 34 -6.13 -7.95 13.63
N GLN A 35 -6.31 -7.79 14.94
CA GLN A 35 -5.34 -7.08 15.74
C GLN A 35 -4.12 -8.00 15.69
N GLU A 36 -3.21 -7.74 14.75
CA GLU A 36 -1.79 -7.98 15.01
C GLU A 36 -1.52 -7.24 16.31
N THR A 37 -1.61 -7.96 17.42
CA THR A 37 -0.91 -7.58 18.63
C THR A 37 0.54 -7.55 18.22
N ASP A 38 1.05 -6.34 17.98
CA ASP A 38 2.48 -6.05 18.04
C ASP A 38 2.92 -6.44 19.46
N GLU A 39 3.18 -7.74 19.66
CA GLU A 39 3.87 -8.24 20.82
C GLU A 39 5.17 -7.43 20.90
N ILE A 40 5.42 -6.82 22.07
CA ILE A 40 6.74 -6.27 22.37
C ILE A 40 7.65 -7.48 22.52
N GLU A 41 8.10 -8.00 21.39
CA GLU A 41 9.00 -9.13 21.31
C GLU A 41 10.31 -8.69 21.94
N GLU A 42 10.73 -9.40 22.97
CA GLU A 42 11.97 -9.13 23.69
C GLU A 42 13.13 -9.33 22.71
N VAL A 43 13.68 -8.21 22.20
CA VAL A 43 14.81 -8.23 21.28
C VAL A 43 15.99 -8.88 21.98
N ASP A 44 16.53 -9.96 21.41
CA ASP A 44 17.74 -10.61 21.93
C ASP A 44 18.83 -9.54 22.13
N PRO A 45 19.49 -9.49 23.30
CA PRO A 45 20.60 -8.57 23.55
C PRO A 45 21.64 -8.52 22.42
N LYS A 46 21.87 -9.64 21.72
CA LYS A 46 22.81 -9.74 20.60
C LYS A 46 22.35 -9.00 19.34
N ASP A 47 21.05 -8.81 19.18
CA ASP A 47 20.46 -8.16 18.00
C ASP A 47 20.27 -6.65 18.18
N GLN A 48 20.54 -6.12 19.39
CA GLN A 48 20.29 -4.70 19.69
C GLN A 48 21.05 -3.74 18.77
N GLU A 49 22.27 -4.08 18.38
CA GLU A 49 23.04 -3.25 17.44
C GLU A 49 22.38 -3.21 16.05
N LEU A 50 21.90 -4.35 15.57
CA LEU A 50 21.24 -4.48 14.27
C LEU A 50 19.90 -3.73 14.26
N VAL A 51 19.10 -3.89 15.33
CA VAL A 51 17.84 -3.16 15.52
C VAL A 51 18.07 -1.65 15.62
N LYS A 52 19.13 -1.22 16.32
CA LYS A 52 19.49 0.20 16.41
C LYS A 52 19.89 0.76 15.04
N SER A 53 20.65 -0.01 14.26
CA SER A 53 21.04 0.36 12.89
C SER A 53 19.80 0.51 12.00
N ALA A 54 18.89 -0.47 12.02
CA ALA A 54 17.60 -0.40 11.31
C ALA A 54 16.82 0.88 11.65
N LYS A 55 16.70 1.20 12.95
CA LYS A 55 15.99 2.41 13.41
C LYS A 55 16.63 3.70 12.90
N TRP A 56 17.96 3.77 12.84
CA TRP A 56 18.66 4.95 12.29
C TRP A 56 18.45 5.07 10.78
N SER A 57 18.57 3.98 10.03
CA SER A 57 18.28 3.98 8.59
C SER A 57 16.84 4.43 8.31
N THR A 58 15.88 3.97 9.11
CA THR A 58 14.48 4.43 8.99
C THR A 58 14.32 5.93 9.26
N ILE A 59 15.09 6.53 10.18
CA ILE A 59 15.02 7.97 10.45
C ILE A 59 15.44 8.77 9.22
N ASP A 60 16.54 8.38 8.58
CA ASP A 60 17.05 9.04 7.38
C ASP A 60 16.03 8.96 6.23
N ASP A 61 15.45 7.79 6.04
CA ASP A 61 14.44 7.52 5.02
C ASP A 61 13.13 8.29 5.28
N LEU A 62 12.68 8.38 6.53
CA LEU A 62 11.52 9.21 6.89
C LEU A 62 11.78 10.70 6.64
N GLU A 63 13.01 11.19 6.86
CA GLU A 63 13.35 12.58 6.55
C GLU A 63 13.41 12.83 5.03
N GLU A 64 13.82 11.83 4.24
CA GLU A 64 13.71 11.89 2.77
C GLU A 64 12.25 12.02 2.32
N ILE A 65 11.36 11.16 2.84
CA ILE A 65 9.93 11.20 2.54
C ILE A 65 9.32 12.55 2.95
N LYS A 66 9.69 13.08 4.12
CA LYS A 66 9.27 14.42 4.56
C LYS A 66 9.77 15.52 3.63
N LYS A 67 11.00 15.42 3.09
CA LYS A 67 11.52 16.38 2.12
C LYS A 67 10.74 16.34 0.80
N LEU A 68 10.36 15.16 0.32
CA LEU A 68 9.49 15.02 -0.86
C LEU A 68 8.13 15.68 -0.61
N HIS A 69 7.53 15.43 0.55
CA HIS A 69 6.29 16.06 0.95
C HIS A 69 6.39 17.60 1.02
N ARG A 70 7.47 18.15 1.60
CA ARG A 70 7.69 19.62 1.66
C ARG A 70 7.82 20.26 0.27
N ARG A 71 8.12 19.48 -0.77
CA ARG A 71 8.18 19.93 -2.18
C ARG A 71 6.84 19.76 -2.90
N GLU A 72 5.75 19.59 -2.14
CA GLU A 72 4.39 19.39 -2.65
C GLU A 72 4.28 18.16 -3.57
N LYS A 73 5.18 17.18 -3.39
CA LYS A 73 5.08 15.88 -4.05
C LYS A 73 4.11 15.00 -3.28
N PHE A 74 3.32 14.24 -4.02
CA PHE A 74 2.53 13.16 -3.47
C PHE A 74 3.44 11.92 -3.36
N VAL A 75 3.67 11.39 -2.17
CA VAL A 75 4.62 10.28 -2.00
C VAL A 75 3.84 8.98 -1.98
N ILE A 76 4.27 7.99 -2.75
CA ILE A 76 3.64 6.67 -2.75
C ILE A 76 4.65 5.66 -2.24
N ILE A 77 4.26 4.92 -1.22
CA ILE A 77 5.12 3.90 -0.62
C ILE A 77 4.94 2.59 -1.40
N ASP A 78 6.01 2.18 -2.08
CA ASP A 78 6.15 0.84 -2.64
C ASP A 78 6.68 -0.10 -1.56
N TRP A 79 5.78 -0.91 -0.99
CA TRP A 79 6.16 -1.84 0.08
C TRP A 79 7.08 -2.96 -0.39
N GLN A 80 7.02 -3.36 -1.66
CA GLN A 80 7.97 -4.36 -2.17
C GLN A 80 9.37 -3.73 -2.27
N GLY A 81 9.48 -2.54 -2.86
CA GLY A 81 10.74 -1.80 -2.90
C GLY A 81 11.31 -1.50 -1.51
N VAL A 82 10.45 -1.25 -0.52
CA VAL A 82 10.85 -1.12 0.89
C VAL A 82 11.47 -2.42 1.43
N GLU A 83 10.89 -3.57 1.12
CA GLU A 83 11.41 -4.88 1.56
C GLU A 83 12.78 -5.17 0.93
N GLU A 84 12.92 -4.92 -0.37
CA GLU A 84 14.19 -5.07 -1.09
C GLU A 84 15.26 -4.13 -0.52
N LYS A 85 14.93 -2.86 -0.31
CA LYS A 85 15.84 -1.86 0.29
C LYS A 85 16.26 -2.25 1.71
N ALA A 86 15.32 -2.69 2.54
CA ALA A 86 15.60 -3.12 3.91
C ALA A 86 16.52 -4.35 3.93
N HIS A 87 16.30 -5.30 3.02
CA HIS A 87 17.13 -6.48 2.87
C HIS A 87 18.57 -6.12 2.45
N ASP A 88 18.74 -5.22 1.47
CA ASP A 88 20.05 -4.74 1.04
C ASP A 88 20.82 -4.00 2.15
N GLN A 89 20.11 -3.19 2.94
CA GLN A 89 20.70 -2.51 4.10
C GLN A 89 21.09 -3.51 5.19
N ALA A 90 20.22 -4.50 5.48
CA ALA A 90 20.49 -5.55 6.44
C ALA A 90 21.75 -6.34 6.07
N LEU A 91 21.89 -6.76 4.81
CA LEU A 91 23.08 -7.46 4.32
C LEU A 91 24.36 -6.65 4.50
N LYS A 92 24.32 -5.33 4.27
CA LYS A 92 25.48 -4.43 4.46
C LYS A 92 25.88 -4.37 5.93
N GLU A 93 24.91 -4.22 6.83
CA GLU A 93 25.16 -4.15 8.27
C GLU A 93 25.64 -5.49 8.85
N ILE A 94 25.07 -6.62 8.40
CA ILE A 94 25.55 -7.96 8.78
C ILE A 94 27.02 -8.12 8.34
N LYS A 95 27.36 -7.82 7.08
CA LYS A 95 28.75 -7.92 6.61
C LYS A 95 29.71 -7.03 7.40
N LYS A 96 29.26 -5.85 7.83
CA LYS A 96 30.05 -4.95 8.68
C LYS A 96 30.27 -5.53 10.08
N ASN A 97 29.24 -6.06 10.70
CA ASN A 97 29.30 -6.65 12.06
C ASN A 97 30.16 -7.93 12.09
N TYR A 98 30.19 -8.68 11.00
CA TYR A 98 31.02 -9.88 10.86
C TYR A 98 32.32 -9.63 10.07
N SER A 99 32.72 -8.37 9.84
CA SER A 99 33.92 -8.06 9.05
C SER A 99 35.23 -8.59 9.64
N GLN A 100 35.27 -8.87 10.94
CA GLN A 100 36.42 -9.44 11.67
C GLN A 100 36.19 -10.88 12.15
N ASN A 101 35.03 -11.47 11.85
CA ASN A 101 34.63 -12.80 12.29
C ASN A 101 34.32 -13.69 11.08
N ASP A 102 34.23 -15.00 11.30
CA ASP A 102 33.73 -15.89 10.26
C ASP A 102 32.27 -15.54 9.90
N PRO A 103 31.89 -15.64 8.61
CA PRO A 103 30.50 -15.43 8.22
C PRO A 103 29.57 -16.37 8.98
N PRO A 104 28.41 -15.88 9.44
CA PRO A 104 27.43 -16.73 10.12
C PRO A 104 26.85 -17.75 9.15
N GLU A 105 26.33 -18.85 9.69
CA GLU A 105 25.64 -19.87 8.89
C GLU A 105 24.42 -19.28 8.17
N ASN A 106 24.01 -19.87 7.05
CA ASN A 106 22.92 -19.36 6.23
C ASN A 106 21.61 -19.16 7.01
N GLN A 107 21.29 -20.07 7.95
CA GLN A 107 20.10 -19.95 8.79
C GLN A 107 20.16 -18.71 9.72
N GLU A 108 21.35 -18.41 10.23
CA GLU A 108 21.56 -17.23 11.08
C GLU A 108 21.52 -15.94 10.25
N ILE A 109 22.02 -15.97 9.00
CA ILE A 109 21.87 -14.85 8.07
C ILE A 109 20.38 -14.55 7.82
N GLU A 110 19.57 -15.56 7.49
CA GLU A 110 18.13 -15.40 7.26
C GLU A 110 17.42 -14.84 8.50
N ARG A 111 17.79 -15.31 9.70
CA ARG A 111 17.27 -14.78 10.96
C ARG A 111 17.61 -13.29 11.14
N LEU A 112 18.88 -12.91 10.98
CA LEU A 112 19.35 -11.53 11.11
C LEU A 112 18.68 -10.59 10.08
N LEU A 113 18.51 -11.06 8.85
CA LEU A 113 17.77 -10.33 7.80
C LEU A 113 16.33 -10.06 8.24
N SER A 114 15.64 -11.08 8.77
CA SER A 114 14.27 -10.94 9.27
C SER A 114 14.18 -9.93 10.43
N VAL A 115 15.11 -9.99 11.38
CA VAL A 115 15.17 -9.06 12.53
C VAL A 115 15.34 -7.62 12.06
N TYR A 116 16.28 -7.35 11.14
CA TYR A 116 16.49 -6.01 10.61
C TYR A 116 15.26 -5.51 9.83
N ALA A 117 14.75 -6.32 8.90
CA ALA A 117 13.62 -5.96 8.06
C ALA A 117 12.36 -5.67 8.87
N ARG A 118 12.10 -6.48 9.91
CA ARG A 118 10.98 -6.27 10.85
C ARG A 118 11.15 -4.94 11.60
N ALA A 119 12.30 -4.72 12.23
CA ALA A 119 12.56 -3.48 12.99
C ALA A 119 12.44 -2.23 12.10
N TYR A 120 12.96 -2.31 10.87
CA TYR A 120 12.85 -1.25 9.88
C TYR A 120 11.40 -0.99 9.47
N LYS A 121 10.65 -2.03 9.06
CA LYS A 121 9.27 -1.91 8.57
C LYS A 121 8.32 -1.39 9.65
N THR A 122 8.44 -1.90 10.88
CA THR A 122 7.65 -1.41 12.02
C THR A 122 7.90 0.07 12.26
N ARG A 123 9.18 0.47 12.34
CA ARG A 123 9.53 1.87 12.58
C ARG A 123 9.09 2.80 11.45
N LEU A 124 9.16 2.33 10.20
CA LEU A 124 8.75 3.10 9.03
C LEU A 124 7.24 3.30 9.04
N LYS A 125 6.46 2.23 9.26
CA LYS A 125 4.98 2.30 9.39
C LYS A 125 4.57 3.29 10.48
N GLU A 126 5.20 3.24 11.66
CA GLU A 126 4.96 4.22 12.73
C GLU A 126 5.28 5.65 12.31
N GLY A 127 6.43 5.85 11.66
CA GLY A 127 6.88 7.15 11.20
C GLY A 127 5.95 7.75 10.15
N LEU A 128 5.48 6.94 9.20
CA LEU A 128 4.57 7.37 8.14
C LEU A 128 3.23 7.88 8.69
N LYS A 129 2.72 7.31 9.80
CA LYS A 129 1.50 7.80 10.47
C LYS A 129 1.62 9.25 10.95
N THR A 130 2.85 9.76 11.14
CA THR A 130 3.10 11.14 11.58
C THR A 130 3.16 12.15 10.43
N ILE A 131 3.16 11.70 9.18
CA ILE A 131 3.24 12.57 8.00
C ILE A 131 1.81 12.87 7.52
N PRO A 132 1.41 14.15 7.40
CA PRO A 132 0.03 14.51 7.02
C PRO A 132 -0.36 14.02 5.62
N ASN A 133 -1.68 13.85 5.42
CA ASN A 133 -2.38 13.50 4.17
C ASN A 133 -1.63 13.95 2.90
N ASN A 134 -0.94 13.01 2.25
CA ASN A 134 -0.40 13.02 0.87
C ASN A 134 0.48 11.78 0.63
N ILE A 135 0.23 10.71 1.39
CA ILE A 135 0.92 9.44 1.25
C ILE A 135 -0.11 8.41 0.79
N ASP A 136 0.17 7.79 -0.35
CA ASP A 136 -0.60 6.65 -0.84
C ASP A 136 0.24 5.38 -0.78
N TYR A 137 -0.40 4.25 -0.97
CA TYR A 137 0.24 2.95 -0.90
C TYR A 137 -0.07 2.17 -2.17
N PHE A 138 0.96 1.62 -2.82
CA PHE A 138 0.69 0.61 -3.83
C PHE A 138 0.28 -0.68 -3.14
N ASN A 139 -0.81 -1.28 -3.62
CA ASN A 139 -1.29 -2.54 -3.11
C ASN A 139 -0.50 -3.72 -3.70
N ASN A 140 0.08 -3.53 -4.88
CA ASN A 140 0.87 -4.54 -5.57
C ASN A 140 1.86 -3.92 -6.58
N PRO A 141 2.82 -4.70 -7.09
CA PRO A 141 3.89 -4.22 -7.99
C PRO A 141 3.38 -3.80 -9.37
N GLN A 142 2.34 -4.46 -9.86
CA GLN A 142 1.73 -4.14 -11.15
C GLN A 142 1.12 -2.73 -11.14
N GLU A 143 0.54 -2.32 -10.01
CA GLU A 143 0.00 -0.98 -9.81
C GLU A 143 1.11 0.08 -9.87
N ALA A 144 2.26 -0.18 -9.24
CA ALA A 144 3.42 0.71 -9.29
C ALA A 144 3.90 0.90 -10.73
N ARG A 145 4.01 -0.21 -11.48
CA ARG A 145 4.45 -0.19 -12.88
C ARG A 145 3.46 0.54 -13.79
N LEU A 146 2.16 0.32 -13.59
CA LEU A 146 1.12 1.02 -14.34
C LEU A 146 1.12 2.53 -14.10
N ARG A 147 1.49 2.99 -12.90
CA ARG A 147 1.67 4.41 -12.64
C ARG A 147 2.85 4.99 -13.44
N GLU A 148 4.00 4.34 -13.42
CA GLU A 148 5.17 4.77 -14.20
C GLU A 148 4.83 4.89 -15.69
N LEU A 149 4.09 3.89 -16.21
CA LEU A 149 3.53 3.91 -17.54
C LEU A 149 2.62 5.13 -17.76
N ALA A 150 1.65 5.38 -16.87
CA ALA A 150 0.73 6.52 -16.98
C ALA A 150 1.44 7.88 -17.01
N ILE A 151 2.45 8.07 -16.15
CA ILE A 151 3.24 9.32 -16.08
C ILE A 151 4.04 9.51 -17.38
N ARG A 152 4.68 8.45 -17.88
CA ARG A 152 5.41 8.49 -19.15
C ARG A 152 4.48 8.74 -20.33
N ASP A 153 3.40 7.98 -20.42
CA ASP A 153 2.44 8.05 -21.52
C ASP A 153 1.77 9.43 -21.58
N ARG A 154 1.55 10.10 -20.44
CA ARG A 154 1.06 11.49 -20.44
C ARG A 154 2.06 12.47 -21.07
N ARG A 155 3.35 12.26 -20.86
CA ARG A 155 4.42 13.09 -21.43
C ARG A 155 4.60 12.81 -22.93
N GLU A 156 4.49 11.55 -23.33
CA GLU A 156 4.70 11.11 -24.72
C GLU A 156 3.45 11.29 -25.60
N PHE A 157 2.27 11.02 -25.06
CA PHE A 157 0.97 11.02 -25.74
C PHE A 157 -0.04 11.90 -24.99
N PRO A 158 0.18 13.22 -24.88
CA PRO A 158 -0.71 14.10 -24.13
C PRO A 158 -2.10 14.16 -24.78
N THR A 159 -3.11 13.65 -24.08
CA THR A 159 -4.51 13.72 -24.47
C THR A 159 -5.37 14.11 -23.27
N HIS A 160 -6.53 14.73 -23.55
CA HIS A 160 -7.53 15.10 -22.54
C HIS A 160 -8.84 14.31 -22.75
N ASP A 161 -8.86 13.45 -23.76
CA ASP A 161 -10.01 12.62 -24.10
C ASP A 161 -10.06 11.38 -23.19
N HIS A 162 -11.12 11.29 -22.39
CA HIS A 162 -11.30 10.22 -21.42
C HIS A 162 -11.34 8.83 -22.07
N ASP A 163 -11.91 8.70 -23.26
CA ASP A 163 -12.05 7.42 -23.96
C ASP A 163 -10.68 6.93 -24.44
N HIS A 164 -9.88 7.82 -25.03
CA HIS A 164 -8.51 7.49 -25.44
C HIS A 164 -7.61 7.12 -24.25
N ILE A 165 -7.77 7.79 -23.10
CA ILE A 165 -7.02 7.45 -21.88
C ILE A 165 -7.49 6.08 -21.37
N ARG A 166 -8.80 5.77 -21.44
CA ARG A 166 -9.33 4.46 -21.04
C ARG A 166 -8.76 3.34 -21.89
N ASP A 167 -8.77 3.51 -23.21
CA ASP A 167 -8.27 2.50 -24.15
C ASP A 167 -6.79 2.21 -23.92
N MET A 168 -5.99 3.27 -23.75
CA MET A 168 -4.58 3.15 -23.39
C MET A 168 -4.40 2.44 -22.05
N ALA A 169 -5.19 2.80 -21.03
CA ALA A 169 -5.15 2.16 -19.72
C ALA A 169 -5.39 0.65 -19.84
N VAL A 170 -6.42 0.23 -20.59
CA VAL A 170 -6.73 -1.19 -20.82
C VAL A 170 -5.57 -1.91 -21.51
N VAL A 171 -4.99 -1.31 -22.56
CA VAL A 171 -3.83 -1.90 -23.26
C VAL A 171 -2.64 -2.08 -22.31
N ARG A 172 -2.32 -1.06 -21.49
CA ARG A 172 -1.22 -1.14 -20.52
C ARG A 172 -1.45 -2.20 -19.46
N VAL A 173 -2.68 -2.33 -18.96
CA VAL A 173 -3.04 -3.34 -17.96
C VAL A 173 -2.94 -4.75 -18.53
N LEU A 174 -3.42 -4.98 -19.75
CA LEU A 174 -3.28 -6.30 -20.41
C LEU A 174 -1.80 -6.68 -20.60
N GLN A 175 -0.96 -5.70 -20.98
CA GLN A 175 0.49 -5.90 -21.11
C GLN A 175 1.13 -6.26 -19.76
N GLU A 176 0.82 -5.49 -18.71
CA GLU A 176 1.41 -5.65 -17.37
C GLU A 176 1.00 -6.97 -16.69
N LEU A 177 -0.27 -7.38 -16.85
CA LEU A 177 -0.75 -8.63 -16.30
C LEU A 177 -0.40 -9.86 -17.17
N HIS A 178 0.27 -9.66 -18.30
CA HIS A 178 0.53 -10.70 -19.30
C HIS A 178 -0.74 -11.46 -19.73
N ILE A 179 -1.88 -10.78 -19.75
CA ILE A 179 -3.17 -11.38 -20.08
C ILE A 179 -3.35 -11.35 -21.59
N SER A 180 -3.53 -12.54 -22.17
CA SER A 180 -3.96 -12.65 -23.57
C SER A 180 -5.46 -12.36 -23.69
N LEU A 181 -5.87 -11.75 -24.80
CA LEU A 181 -7.28 -11.38 -25.06
C LEU A 181 -8.26 -12.55 -24.91
N HIS A 182 -7.84 -13.78 -25.22
CA HIS A 182 -8.69 -14.96 -25.15
C HIS A 182 -9.01 -15.44 -23.72
N ILE A 183 -8.32 -14.94 -22.70
CA ILE A 183 -8.61 -15.19 -21.27
C ILE A 183 -8.95 -13.91 -20.50
N ALA A 184 -9.03 -12.76 -21.17
CA ALA A 184 -9.27 -11.48 -20.51
C ALA A 184 -10.61 -11.40 -19.78
N THR A 185 -11.61 -12.17 -20.22
CA THR A 185 -12.91 -12.29 -19.54
C THR A 185 -12.79 -12.81 -18.12
N ASP A 186 -11.84 -13.70 -17.85
CA ASP A 186 -11.64 -14.31 -16.53
C ASP A 186 -10.98 -13.33 -15.55
N HIS A 187 -10.39 -12.24 -16.08
CA HIS A 187 -9.68 -11.21 -15.33
C HIS A 187 -10.35 -9.83 -15.41
N PHE A 188 -11.61 -9.79 -15.86
CA PHE A 188 -12.29 -8.54 -16.18
C PHE A 188 -12.30 -7.52 -15.03
N SER A 189 -12.56 -7.98 -13.80
CA SER A 189 -12.54 -7.11 -12.62
C SER A 189 -11.17 -6.49 -12.38
N ALA A 190 -10.11 -7.31 -12.37
CA ALA A 190 -8.74 -6.83 -12.16
C ALA A 190 -8.31 -5.84 -13.25
N ILE A 191 -8.70 -6.10 -14.50
CA ILE A 191 -8.45 -5.18 -15.62
C ILE A 191 -9.15 -3.85 -15.37
N HIS A 192 -10.42 -3.87 -14.98
CA HIS A 192 -11.19 -2.65 -14.74
C HIS A 192 -10.62 -1.80 -13.59
N ASP A 193 -10.27 -2.45 -12.48
CA ASP A 193 -9.74 -1.80 -11.29
C ASP A 193 -8.39 -1.12 -11.57
N LEU A 194 -7.47 -1.84 -12.21
CA LEU A 194 -6.15 -1.31 -12.55
C LEU A 194 -6.23 -0.25 -13.67
N ALA A 195 -7.14 -0.40 -14.63
CA ALA A 195 -7.34 0.62 -15.66
C ALA A 195 -7.90 1.93 -15.07
N ALA A 196 -8.79 1.85 -14.07
CA ALA A 196 -9.29 3.04 -13.38
C ALA A 196 -8.17 3.77 -12.62
N LYS A 197 -7.30 3.01 -11.94
CA LYS A 197 -6.11 3.55 -11.27
C LYS A 197 -5.15 4.21 -12.25
N TYR A 198 -4.87 3.57 -13.39
CA TYR A 198 -4.05 4.14 -14.45
C TYR A 198 -4.63 5.47 -14.95
N GLN A 199 -5.93 5.53 -15.24
CA GLN A 199 -6.58 6.77 -15.69
C GLN A 199 -6.44 7.89 -14.67
N HIS A 200 -6.63 7.57 -13.39
CA HIS A 200 -6.43 8.51 -12.30
C HIS A 200 -5.00 9.06 -12.28
N TYR A 201 -4.00 8.19 -12.41
CA TYR A 201 -2.58 8.56 -12.46
C TYR A 201 -2.21 9.39 -13.69
N TYR A 202 -2.86 9.13 -14.82
CA TYR A 202 -2.70 9.91 -16.04
C TYR A 202 -3.27 11.33 -15.87
N SER A 203 -4.45 11.46 -15.24
CA SER A 203 -5.17 12.73 -15.10
C SER A 203 -4.67 13.63 -13.96
N ASP A 204 -4.20 13.08 -12.84
CA ASP A 204 -3.71 13.88 -11.70
C ASP A 204 -2.36 14.55 -12.03
N SER A 205 -2.30 15.89 -11.95
CA SER A 205 -1.15 16.72 -12.27
C SER A 205 -0.11 16.82 -11.15
N ARG A 206 -0.41 16.29 -9.96
CA ARG A 206 0.58 16.24 -8.88
C ARG A 206 1.66 15.25 -9.28
N GLU A 207 2.90 15.73 -9.32
CA GLU A 207 4.06 14.86 -9.53
C GLU A 207 4.19 13.96 -8.31
N ALA A 208 3.62 12.76 -8.42
CA ALA A 208 3.83 11.77 -7.39
C ALA A 208 5.18 11.10 -7.58
N VAL A 209 5.82 10.83 -6.44
CA VAL A 209 7.11 10.18 -6.38
C VAL A 209 6.88 8.84 -5.70
N VAL A 210 7.21 7.77 -6.43
CA VAL A 210 7.28 6.42 -5.87
C VAL A 210 8.53 6.33 -5.02
N TRP A 211 8.38 5.88 -3.78
CA TRP A 211 9.47 5.71 -2.83
C TRP A 211 9.45 4.29 -2.24
N PRO A 212 10.60 3.61 -2.12
CA PRO A 212 11.92 4.02 -2.62
C PRO A 212 11.93 4.02 -4.15
N GLY A 213 12.55 5.02 -4.76
CA GLY A 213 12.60 5.11 -6.22
C GLY A 213 13.39 3.94 -6.81
N GLN A 214 12.97 3.42 -7.97
CA GLN A 214 13.84 2.55 -8.76
C GLN A 214 15.10 3.37 -9.08
N GLY A 215 16.22 3.01 -8.46
CA GLY A 215 17.50 3.61 -8.81
C GLY A 215 17.68 3.45 -10.31
N PHE A 216 17.89 4.55 -11.02
CA PHE A 216 18.53 4.47 -12.33
C PHE A 216 19.94 3.91 -12.09
N PHE A 217 20.08 2.59 -12.20
CA PHE A 217 21.35 1.93 -12.37
C PHE A 217 21.75 1.97 -13.85
#